data_AF-A0A7M3X8E9-F1
#
_entry.id   AF-A0A7M3X8E9-F1
#
_cell.length_a   1.000
_cell.length_b   1.000
_cell.length_c   1.000
_cell.angle_alpha   90.00
_cell.angle_beta   90.00
_cell.angle_gamma   90.00
#
_symmetry.space_group_name_H-M   'P 1'
#
loop_
_entity.id
_entity.type
_entity.pdbx_description
1 polymer ?
#
loop_
_entity_poly.entity_id
_entity_poly.type
_entity_poly.pdbx_seq_one_letter_code
_entity_poly.pdbx_strand_id
1 'polypeptide(L)'
;MEEVLRMCASLSCVHIEEYGHFQDGIGVGRALSTEGANKTSAMLTKVRAVSSSVQAINTDGPMPLNEAKKLVDAFESKIDAALAYLDTIRDSESSIATLKEQHQVLERLAPLDIPLELMGGFDGL
;
A
#
# COMPACT_ATOMS: atom_id res chain seq x y z
N MET A 1 -29.23 4.96 -17.18
CA MET A 1 -28.15 5.84 -17.68
C MET A 1 -26.77 5.25 -17.43
N GLU A 2 -26.49 4.73 -16.23
CA GLU A 2 -25.24 4.03 -15.91
C GLU A 2 -24.92 2.86 -16.85
N GLU A 3 -25.90 2.00 -17.14
CA GLU A 3 -25.70 0.82 -17.98
C GLU A 3 -25.34 1.19 -19.43
N VAL A 4 -25.95 2.26 -19.96
CA VAL A 4 -25.63 2.80 -21.30
C VAL A 4 -24.21 3.38 -21.32
N LEU A 5 -23.82 4.12 -20.27
CA LEU A 5 -22.44 4.62 -20.14
C LEU A 5 -21.42 3.49 -20.01
N ARG A 6 -21.73 2.42 -19.25
CA ARG A 6 -20.89 1.22 -19.16
C ARG A 6 -20.76 0.51 -20.51
N MET A 7 -21.84 0.38 -21.28
CA MET A 7 -21.78 -0.21 -22.62
C MET A 7 -20.94 0.67 -23.57
N CYS A 8 -21.16 1.98 -23.60
CA CYS A 8 -20.37 2.90 -24.42
C CYS A 8 -18.88 2.90 -24.04
N ALA A 9 -18.56 2.83 -22.74
CA ALA A 9 -17.18 2.68 -22.26
C ALA A 9 -16.58 1.32 -22.65
N SER A 10 -17.34 0.23 -22.55
CA SER A 10 -16.88 -1.11 -22.92
C SER A 10 -16.61 -1.28 -24.43
N LEU A 11 -17.40 -0.58 -25.26
CA LEU A 11 -17.23 -0.53 -26.71
C LEU A 11 -16.06 0.38 -27.11
N SER A 12 -15.56 1.22 -26.18
CA SER A 12 -14.51 2.22 -26.42
C SER A 12 -14.81 3.15 -27.61
N CYS A 13 -16.09 3.35 -27.95
CA CYS A 13 -16.52 4.09 -29.15
C CYS A 13 -16.82 5.57 -28.88
N VAL A 14 -16.66 6.06 -27.64
CA VAL A 14 -17.10 7.41 -27.25
C VAL A 14 -16.04 8.08 -26.39
N HIS A 15 -15.63 9.29 -26.77
CA HIS A 15 -14.85 10.19 -25.92
C HIS A 15 -15.83 10.98 -25.05
N ILE A 16 -15.74 10.82 -23.72
CA ILE A 16 -16.60 11.55 -22.78
C ILE A 16 -15.90 12.87 -22.46
N GLU A 17 -16.46 13.98 -22.93
CA GLU A 17 -16.03 15.32 -22.55
C GLU A 17 -16.80 15.82 -21.32
N GLU A 18 -16.11 16.51 -20.43
CA GLU A 18 -16.75 17.18 -19.31
C GLU A 18 -17.63 18.32 -19.82
N TYR A 19 -18.93 18.19 -19.62
CA TYR A 19 -19.88 19.25 -19.98
C TYR A 19 -19.69 20.44 -19.03
N GLY A 20 -18.94 21.45 -19.47
CA GLY A 20 -18.59 22.63 -18.67
C GLY A 20 -19.66 23.72 -18.59
N HIS A 21 -20.80 23.57 -19.25
CA HIS A 21 -21.86 24.59 -19.24
C HIS A 21 -22.85 24.33 -18.09
N PHE A 22 -22.60 24.99 -16.96
CA PHE A 22 -23.61 25.18 -15.92
C PHE A 22 -24.73 26.07 -16.47
N GLN A 23 -25.79 25.47 -17.00
CA GLN A 23 -27.06 26.16 -17.23
C GLN A 23 -27.95 26.02 -16.01
N ASP A 24 -28.63 27.12 -15.66
CA ASP A 24 -29.57 27.20 -14.54
C ASP A 24 -30.65 26.11 -14.71
N GLY A 25 -30.65 25.12 -13.81
CA GLY A 25 -31.56 23.96 -13.85
C GLY A 25 -30.96 22.62 -14.29
N ILE A 26 -29.73 22.56 -14.80
CA ILE A 26 -29.00 21.30 -15.06
C ILE A 26 -27.96 21.10 -13.96
N GLY A 27 -28.36 20.42 -12.89
CA GLY A 27 -27.40 19.95 -11.89
C GLY A 27 -26.58 18.79 -12.47
N VAL A 28 -25.26 18.94 -12.53
CA VAL A 28 -24.35 17.78 -12.66
C VAL A 28 -24.67 16.83 -11.52
N GLY A 29 -25.18 15.64 -11.86
CA GLY A 29 -25.44 14.60 -10.88
C GLY A 29 -24.17 14.36 -10.07
N ARG A 30 -24.29 14.29 -8.73
CA ARG A 30 -23.14 13.92 -7.89
C ARG A 30 -22.54 12.63 -8.45
N ALA A 31 -21.24 12.65 -8.72
CA ALA A 31 -20.49 11.43 -9.01
C ALA A 31 -20.89 10.40 -7.96
N LEU A 32 -21.37 9.23 -8.42
CA LEU A 32 -21.97 8.18 -7.61
C LEU A 32 -21.30 8.13 -6.23
N SER A 33 -21.90 8.80 -5.24
CA SER A 33 -21.41 8.82 -3.86
C SER A 33 -21.86 7.52 -3.21
N THR A 34 -21.53 6.44 -3.89
CA THR A 34 -21.85 5.07 -3.52
C THR A 34 -20.65 4.54 -2.77
N GLU A 35 -20.92 3.85 -1.68
CA GLU A 35 -19.92 3.22 -0.81
C GLU A 35 -18.89 2.39 -1.60
N GLY A 36 -19.30 1.80 -2.73
CA GLY A 36 -18.44 1.07 -3.64
C GLY A 36 -17.32 1.90 -4.31
N ALA A 37 -17.58 3.17 -4.65
CA ALA A 37 -16.55 4.04 -5.25
C ALA A 37 -15.45 4.38 -4.23
N ASN A 38 -15.85 4.68 -3.00
CA ASN A 38 -14.91 4.94 -1.90
C ASN A 38 -14.09 3.70 -1.56
N LYS A 39 -14.73 2.52 -1.51
CA LYS A 39 -14.04 1.25 -1.24
C LYS A 39 -13.01 0.93 -2.32
N THR A 40 -13.35 1.15 -3.59
CA THR A 40 -12.43 0.96 -4.72
C THR A 40 -11.26 1.94 -4.66
N SER A 41 -11.51 3.22 -4.35
CA SER A 41 -10.46 4.24 -4.20
C SER A 41 -9.48 3.91 -3.07
N ALA A 42 -10.00 3.48 -1.92
CA ALA A 42 -9.18 3.03 -0.79
C ALA A 42 -8.32 1.81 -1.16
N MET A 43 -8.90 0.83 -1.87
CA MET A 43 -8.18 -0.35 -2.36
C MET A 43 -7.04 0.03 -3.32
N LEU A 44 -7.32 0.89 -4.31
CA LEU A 44 -6.30 1.35 -5.26
C LEU A 44 -5.15 2.09 -4.58
N THR A 45 -5.45 2.84 -3.51
CA THR A 45 -4.43 3.52 -2.70
C THR A 45 -3.51 2.52 -2.00
N LYS A 46 -4.07 1.48 -1.37
CA LYS A 46 -3.27 0.39 -0.77
C LYS A 46 -2.40 -0.32 -1.80
N VAL A 47 -2.97 -0.65 -2.96
CA VAL A 47 -2.24 -1.33 -4.06
C VAL A 47 -1.08 -0.47 -4.54
N ARG A 48 -1.27 0.84 -4.69
CA ARG A 48 -0.19 1.76 -5.08
C ARG A 48 0.94 1.79 -4.03
N ALA A 49 0.61 1.75 -2.74
CA ALA A 49 1.60 1.69 -1.67
C ALA A 49 2.43 0.39 -1.71
N VAL A 50 1.77 -0.77 -1.90
CA VAL A 50 2.47 -2.06 -2.06
C VAL A 50 3.30 -2.08 -3.34
N SER A 51 2.74 -1.64 -4.46
CA SER A 51 3.44 -1.60 -5.75
C SER A 51 4.69 -0.72 -5.69
N SER A 52 4.64 0.41 -4.98
CA SER A 52 5.78 1.31 -4.83
C SER A 52 6.87 0.76 -3.93
N SER A 53 6.51 -0.02 -2.91
CA SER A 53 7.48 -0.62 -1.98
C SER A 53 8.15 -1.87 -2.57
N VAL A 54 7.37 -2.68 -3.29
CA VAL A 54 7.86 -3.92 -3.94
C VAL A 54 8.48 -3.64 -5.32
N GLN A 55 8.27 -2.44 -5.89
CA GLN A 55 8.67 -2.09 -7.26
C GLN A 55 8.16 -3.12 -8.29
N ALA A 56 6.92 -3.57 -8.11
CA ALA A 56 6.34 -4.61 -8.95
C ALA A 56 6.24 -4.12 -10.41
N ILE A 57 6.93 -4.79 -11.33
CA ILE A 57 6.86 -4.56 -12.77
C ILE A 57 6.11 -5.74 -13.39
N ASN A 58 5.05 -5.44 -14.14
CA ASN A 58 4.36 -6.47 -14.92
C ASN A 58 5.15 -6.73 -16.22
N THR A 59 5.85 -7.86 -16.27
CA THR A 59 6.60 -8.32 -17.45
C THR A 59 5.76 -9.12 -18.45
N ASP A 60 4.69 -9.75 -17.98
CA ASP A 60 3.92 -10.74 -18.74
C ASP A 60 2.78 -10.11 -19.56
N GLY A 61 2.54 -8.82 -19.36
CA GLY A 61 1.57 -8.03 -20.12
C GLY A 61 0.15 -8.05 -19.53
N PRO A 62 -0.84 -7.54 -20.27
CA PRO A 62 -2.21 -7.42 -19.78
C PRO A 62 -2.88 -8.78 -19.59
N MET A 63 -3.46 -9.01 -18.41
CA MET A 63 -4.25 -10.21 -18.11
C MET A 63 -5.66 -10.11 -18.72
N PRO A 64 -6.23 -11.21 -19.27
CA PRO A 64 -7.60 -11.21 -19.76
C PRO A 64 -8.62 -10.91 -18.64
N LEU A 65 -9.64 -10.11 -18.97
CA LEU A 65 -10.63 -9.58 -18.02
C LEU A 65 -11.30 -10.67 -17.16
N ASN A 66 -11.57 -11.84 -17.75
CA ASN A 66 -12.24 -12.95 -17.05
C ASN A 66 -11.38 -13.55 -15.94
N GLU A 67 -10.06 -13.60 -16.11
CA GLU A 67 -9.14 -14.06 -15.08
C GLU A 67 -8.94 -13.00 -14.01
N ALA A 68 -8.80 -11.73 -14.43
CA ALA A 68 -8.71 -10.61 -13.50
C ALA A 68 -9.91 -10.57 -12.54
N LYS A 69 -11.14 -10.70 -13.06
CA LYS A 69 -12.37 -10.72 -12.24
C LYS A 69 -12.37 -11.80 -11.16
N LYS A 70 -11.86 -13.00 -11.45
CA LYS A 70 -11.78 -14.09 -10.46
C LYS A 70 -10.77 -13.78 -9.35
N LEU A 71 -9.74 -13.00 -9.65
CA LEU A 71 -8.68 -12.66 -8.72
C LEU A 71 -9.05 -11.49 -7.80
N VAL A 72 -9.97 -10.61 -8.22
CA VAL A 72 -10.36 -9.41 -7.45
C VAL A 72 -10.82 -9.75 -6.03
N ASP A 73 -11.62 -10.80 -5.85
CA ASP A 73 -12.18 -11.16 -4.54
C ASP A 73 -11.09 -11.58 -3.53
N ALA A 74 -10.06 -12.30 -3.99
CA ALA A 74 -8.94 -12.69 -3.15
C ALA A 74 -7.86 -11.60 -3.03
N PHE A 75 -7.91 -10.59 -3.89
CA PHE A 75 -6.87 -9.57 -4.03
C PHE A 75 -6.75 -8.69 -2.80
N GLU A 76 -7.87 -8.29 -2.19
CA GLU A 76 -7.87 -7.44 -1.00
C GLU A 76 -7.06 -8.08 0.15
N SER A 77 -7.33 -9.34 0.46
CA SER A 77 -6.64 -10.07 1.52
C SER A 77 -5.14 -10.21 1.29
N LYS A 78 -4.72 -10.40 0.02
CA LYS A 78 -3.31 -10.53 -0.35
C LYS A 78 -2.58 -9.19 -0.23
N ILE A 79 -3.23 -8.09 -0.57
CA ILE A 79 -2.67 -6.74 -0.40
C ILE A 79 -2.52 -6.40 1.08
N ASP A 80 -3.51 -6.72 1.91
CA ASP A 80 -3.43 -6.51 3.35
C ASP A 80 -2.32 -7.38 3.99
N ALA A 81 -2.17 -8.64 3.56
CA ALA A 81 -1.07 -9.49 4.00
C ALA A 81 0.30 -8.97 3.55
N ALA A 82 0.41 -8.46 2.33
CA ALA A 82 1.65 -7.87 1.83
C ALA A 82 2.04 -6.61 2.62
N LEU A 83 1.07 -5.76 2.98
CA LEU A 83 1.30 -4.61 3.86
C LEU A 83 1.79 -5.05 5.24
N ALA A 84 1.16 -6.05 5.84
CA ALA A 84 1.60 -6.60 7.12
C ALA A 84 3.05 -7.10 7.06
N TYR A 85 3.43 -7.82 5.99
CA TYR A 85 4.81 -8.26 5.82
C TYR A 85 5.79 -7.09 5.67
N LEU A 86 5.44 -6.05 4.92
CA LEU A 86 6.28 -4.85 4.80
C LEU A 86 6.50 -4.16 6.14
N ASP A 87 5.49 -4.10 7.00
CA ASP A 87 5.63 -3.53 8.34
C ASP A 87 6.55 -4.41 9.21
N THR A 88 6.38 -5.75 9.17
CA THR A 88 7.31 -6.64 9.91
C THR A 88 8.75 -6.54 9.44
N ILE A 89 8.99 -6.31 8.14
CA ILE A 89 10.33 -6.11 7.58
C ILE A 89 10.94 -4.83 8.14
N ARG A 90 10.18 -3.72 8.14
CA ARG A 90 10.65 -2.43 8.68
C ARG A 90 10.98 -2.52 10.17
N ASP A 91 10.13 -3.17 10.95
CA ASP A 91 10.36 -3.37 12.38
C ASP A 91 11.61 -4.22 12.64
N SER A 92 11.82 -5.24 11.80
CA SER A 92 13.01 -6.09 11.87
C SER A 92 14.28 -5.32 11.49
N GLU A 93 14.24 -4.52 10.42
CA GLU A 93 15.35 -3.66 9.99
C GLU A 93 15.73 -2.64 11.07
N SER A 94 14.73 -2.02 11.70
CA SER A 94 14.93 -1.11 12.83
C SER A 94 15.61 -1.82 14.01
N SER A 95 15.12 -3.01 14.37
CA SER A 95 15.70 -3.82 15.45
C SER A 95 17.15 -4.24 15.15
N ILE A 96 17.42 -4.63 13.90
CA ILE A 96 18.78 -4.95 13.44
C ILE A 96 19.69 -3.74 13.54
N ALA A 97 19.22 -2.55 13.16
CA ALA A 97 20.01 -1.33 13.26
C ALA A 97 20.37 -1.02 14.73
N THR A 98 19.41 -1.09 15.65
CA THR A 98 19.65 -0.88 17.09
C THR A 98 20.63 -1.91 17.65
N LEU A 99 20.44 -3.20 17.34
CA LEU A 99 21.35 -4.26 17.80
C LEU A 99 22.75 -4.10 17.24
N LYS A 100 22.89 -3.64 15.99
CA LYS A 100 24.18 -3.38 15.36
C LYS A 100 24.91 -2.22 16.03
N GLU A 101 24.21 -1.16 16.39
CA GLU A 101 24.78 -0.05 17.17
C GLU A 101 25.25 -0.52 18.55
N GLN A 102 24.42 -1.28 19.27
CA GLN A 102 24.79 -1.87 20.56
C GLN A 102 26.02 -2.78 20.43
N HIS A 103 26.06 -3.64 19.42
CA HIS A 103 27.19 -4.51 19.16
C HIS A 103 28.47 -3.72 18.88
N GLN A 104 28.39 -2.66 18.08
CA GLN A 104 29.55 -1.81 17.78
C GLN A 104 30.09 -1.10 19.04
N VAL A 105 29.20 -0.70 19.95
CA VAL A 105 29.61 -0.12 21.24
C VAL A 105 30.31 -1.17 22.10
N LEU A 106 29.74 -2.38 22.21
CA LEU A 106 30.34 -3.48 22.96
C LEU A 106 31.70 -3.91 22.38
N GLU A 107 31.84 -3.95 21.06
CA GLU A 107 33.11 -4.27 20.38
C GLU A 107 34.20 -3.26 20.71
N ARG A 108 33.86 -1.96 20.80
CA ARG A 108 34.80 -0.91 21.23
C ARG A 108 35.19 -1.02 22.71
N LEU A 109 34.31 -1.56 23.55
CA LEU A 109 34.52 -1.71 24.99
C LEU A 109 35.20 -3.03 25.35
N ALA A 110 35.08 -4.06 24.51
CA ALA A 110 35.72 -5.36 24.69
C ALA A 110 37.24 -5.29 25.02
N PRO A 111 38.07 -4.47 24.37
CA PRO A 111 39.50 -4.38 24.71
C PRO A 111 39.80 -3.68 26.05
N LEU A 112 38.82 -3.07 26.71
CA LEU A 112 39.00 -2.47 28.04
C LEU A 112 38.84 -3.49 29.18
N ASP A 113 38.44 -4.74 28.87
CA ASP A 113 38.25 -5.85 29.82
C ASP A 113 37.42 -5.46 31.06
N ILE A 114 36.41 -4.59 30.84
CA ILE A 114 35.52 -4.10 31.89
C ILE A 114 34.47 -5.19 32.15
N PRO A 115 34.25 -5.61 33.41
CA PRO A 115 33.20 -6.55 33.75
C PRO A 115 31.83 -6.01 33.32
N LEU A 116 31.07 -6.80 32.54
CA LEU A 116 29.74 -6.45 32.05
C LEU A 116 28.77 -6.06 33.18
N GLU A 117 28.98 -6.57 34.41
CA GLU A 117 28.21 -6.20 35.61
C GLU A 117 28.28 -4.71 35.97
N LEU A 118 29.37 -4.02 35.64
CA LEU A 118 29.52 -2.58 35.88
C LEU A 118 28.83 -1.71 34.81
N MET A 119 28.45 -2.29 33.67
CA MET A 119 27.79 -1.59 32.56
C MET A 119 26.27 -1.57 32.64
N GLY A 120 25.67 -2.45 33.46
CA GLY A 120 24.23 -2.51 33.71
C GLY A 120 23.68 -1.36 34.57
N GLY A 121 24.55 -0.46 35.03
CA GLY A 121 24.24 0.47 36.10
C GLY A 121 24.27 -0.27 37.44
N PHE A 122 24.91 0.33 38.43
CA PHE A 122 24.85 -0.17 39.79
C PHE A 122 23.39 0.00 40.26
N ASP A 123 22.61 -1.08 40.30
CA ASP A 123 21.30 -1.08 40.96
C ASP A 123 21.61 -1.07 42.47
N GLY A 124 21.88 0.14 42.96
CA GLY A 124 22.21 0.39 44.34
C GLY A 124 21.06 -0.04 45.24
N LEU A 125 21.43 -0.78 46.28
CA LEU A 125 20.67 -1.12 47.50
C LEU A 125 19.37 -0.33 47.73
#